data_AF-A0A1G8F5P0-F1
#
_entry.id   AF-A0A1G8F5P0-F1
#
_cell.length_a   1.000
_cell.length_b   1.000
_cell.length_c   1.000
_cell.angle_alpha   90.00
_cell.angle_beta   90.00
_cell.angle_gamma   90.00
#
_symmetry.space_group_name_H-M   'P 1'
#
loop_
_entity.id
_entity.type
_entity.pdbx_description
1 polymer ?
#
loop_
_entity_poly.entity_id
_entity_poly.type
_entity_poly.pdbx_seq_one_letter_code
_entity_poly.pdbx_strand_id
1 'polypeptide(L)' 'MNRTFLLVVIVALAVVAAVAGYLYYQERQSGVDIKIDGSGVTIDSN' A
#
# COMPACT_ATOMS: atom_id res chain seq x y z
N MET A 1 14.27 -11.88 -26.65
CA MET A 1 14.04 -11.58 -25.22
C MET A 1 14.05 -12.86 -24.42
N ASN A 2 14.80 -12.90 -23.31
CA ASN A 2 14.84 -14.07 -22.43
C ASN A 2 13.52 -14.18 -21.66
N ARG A 3 12.94 -15.39 -21.58
CA ARG A 3 11.70 -15.67 -20.84
C ARG A 3 11.85 -15.29 -19.37
N THR A 4 13.05 -15.50 -18.80
CA THR A 4 13.39 -15.09 -17.43
C THR A 4 13.30 -13.58 -17.25
N PHE A 5 13.81 -12.80 -18.21
CA PHE A 5 13.75 -11.34 -18.16
C PHE A 5 12.30 -10.85 -18.19
N LEU A 6 11.47 -11.47 -19.03
CA LEU A 6 10.05 -11.14 -19.13
C LEU A 6 9.31 -11.44 -17.81
N LEU A 7 9.60 -12.58 -17.17
CA LEU A 7 9.04 -12.93 -15.86
C LEU A 7 9.45 -11.95 -14.76
N VAL A 8 10.73 -11.54 -14.73
CA VAL A 8 11.21 -10.54 -13.76
C VAL A 8 10.47 -9.21 -13.90
N VAL A 9 10.25 -8.74 -15.14
CA VAL A 9 9.51 -7.51 -15.40
C VAL A 9 8.04 -7.62 -14.94
N ILE A 10 7.39 -8.75 -15.20
CA ILE A 10 6.02 -8.99 -14.74
C ILE A 10 5.93 -8.96 -13.21
N VAL A 11 6.84 -9.65 -12.53
CA VAL A 11 6.87 -9.68 -11.06
C VAL A 11 7.11 -8.28 -10.50
N ALA A 12 8.05 -7.52 -11.07
CA ALA A 12 8.31 -6.15 -10.65
C ALA A 12 7.06 -5.26 -10.81
N LEU A 13 6.35 -5.37 -11.94
CA LEU A 13 5.11 -4.63 -12.17
C LEU A 13 4.00 -5.03 -11.18
N ALA A 14 3.87 -6.32 -10.87
CA ALA A 14 2.89 -6.79 -9.90
C ALA A 14 3.16 -6.24 -8.48
N VAL A 15 4.43 -6.20 -8.07
CA VAL A 15 4.84 -5.62 -6.79
C VAL A 15 4.52 -4.12 -6.73
N VAL A 16 4.85 -3.38 -7.79
CA VAL A 16 4.55 -1.93 -7.86
C VAL A 16 3.04 -1.69 -7.79
N ALA A 17 2.24 -2.47 -8.52
CA ALA A 17 0.79 -2.33 -8.48
C ALA A 17 0.20 -2.64 -7.10
N ALA A 18 0.72 -3.67 -6.41
CA ALA A 18 0.29 -4.02 -5.05
C ALA A 18 0.64 -2.91 -4.05
N VAL A 19 1.86 -2.37 -4.10
CA VAL A 19 2.30 -1.29 -3.20
C VAL A 19 1.51 0.00 -3.47
N ALA A 20 1.34 0.38 -4.75
CA ALA A 20 0.56 1.54 -5.12
C ALA A 20 -0.92 1.40 -4.69
N GLY A 21 -1.51 0.22 -4.88
CA GLY A 21 -2.87 -0.08 -4.43
C GLY A 21 -3.01 -0.01 -2.90
N TYR A 22 -2.02 -0.52 -2.17
CA TYR A 22 -1.98 -0.45 -0.70
C TYR A 22 -1.90 0.99 -0.21
N LEU A 23 -0.96 1.79 -0.76
CA LEU A 23 -0.82 3.20 -0.41
C LEU A 23 -2.08 4.00 -0.76
N TYR A 24 -2.68 3.74 -1.92
CA TYR A 24 -3.90 4.40 -2.34
C TYR A 24 -5.10 4.06 -1.45
N TYR A 25 -5.17 2.81 -0.98
CA TYR A 25 -6.18 2.39 -0.01
C TYR A 25 -5.94 3.04 1.37
N GLN A 26 -4.69 3.13 1.79
CA GLN A 26 -4.28 3.79 3.02
C GLN A 26 -4.58 5.30 2.99
N GLU A 27 -4.29 5.99 1.89
CA GLU A 27 -4.60 7.43 1.72
C GLU A 27 -6.10 7.69 1.75
N ARG A 28 -6.92 6.80 1.18
CA ARG A 28 -8.38 6.91 1.28
C ARG A 28 -8.92 6.66 2.69
N GLN A 29 -8.24 5.85 3.49
CA GLN A 29 -8.52 5.73 4.92
C GLN A 29 -7.91 6.85 5.75
N SER A 30 -6.94 7.61 5.23
CA SER A 30 -6.30 8.76 5.90
C SER A 30 -7.18 10.03 5.94
N GLY A 31 -8.48 9.92 5.62
CA GLY A 31 -9.50 10.80 6.22
C GLY A 31 -9.76 10.47 7.70
N VAL A 32 -9.23 9.36 8.19
CA VAL A 32 -9.11 8.98 9.61
C VAL A 32 -7.67 9.26 10.00
N ASP A 33 -7.46 10.27 10.82
CA ASP A 33 -6.17 10.69 11.36
C ASP A 33 -5.58 9.56 12.23
N ILE A 34 -4.80 8.65 11.64
CA ILE A 34 -4.10 7.62 12.42
C ILE A 34 -2.87 8.28 13.06
N LYS A 35 -3.11 9.01 14.15
CA LYS A 35 -2.08 9.38 15.12
C LYS A 35 -1.59 8.10 15.79
N ILE A 36 -0.51 7.53 15.27
CA ILE A 36 0.29 6.52 15.96
C ILE A 36 1.11 7.26 17.01
N ASP A 37 0.42 7.79 18.03
CA ASP A 37 1.06 8.14 19.29
C ASP A 37 1.13 6.86 20.13
N GLY A 38 2.16 6.68 20.95
CA GLY A 38 2.55 5.41 21.58
C GLY A 38 1.57 4.76 22.56
N SER A 39 0.27 5.07 22.48
CA SER A 39 -0.80 4.65 23.37
C SER A 39 -2.10 4.36 22.58
N GLY A 40 -2.11 3.29 21.78
CA GLY A 40 -3.34 2.64 21.32
C GLY A 40 -4.10 3.34 20.18
N VAL A 41 -4.52 2.54 19.21
CA VAL A 41 -5.34 2.98 18.06
C VAL A 41 -6.71 3.43 18.58
N THR A 42 -6.92 4.75 18.67
CA THR A 42 -8.23 5.31 19.00
C THR A 42 -8.89 5.77 17.70
N ILE A 43 -9.93 5.06 17.27
CA ILE A 43 -10.74 5.42 16.11
C ILE A 43 -11.87 6.32 16.62
N ASP A 44 -11.78 7.61 16.37
CA ASP A 44 -12.86 8.57 16.61
C ASP A 44 -13.64 8.78 15.30
N SER A 45 -14.95 8.54 15.35
CA SER A 45 -15.87 8.68 14.23
C SER A 45 -16.93 9.70 14.62
N ASN A 46 -16.98 10.82 13.89
CA ASN A 46 -17.97 11.88 14.05
C ASN A 46 -19.40 11.41 13.75
#